data_AF-A0A7X8DPY9-F1
#
_entry.id   AF-A0A7X8DPY9-F1
#
_cell.length_a   1.000
_cell.length_b   1.000
_cell.length_c   1.000
_cell.angle_alpha   90.00
_cell.angle_beta   90.00
_cell.angle_gamma   90.00
#
_symmetry.space_group_name_H-M   'P 1'
#
loop_
_entity.id
_entity.type
_entity.pdbx_description
1 polymer ?
#
loop_
_entity_poly.entity_id
_entity_poly.type
_entity_poly.pdbx_seq_one_letter_code
_entity_poly.pdbx_strand_id
1 'polypeptide(L)'
;MNLFKHCLIITFLATTFTMYGQTYFPKSEESPYIEVTGTAEQEVIPDEIYIAITIKEKYANRVKISIEEQESKLKEAIKSLGINLENLSLSDASADYVKIKWQKKDVLTSKDYTLKVSHASIVGQVFMELEKLEITEASISKVNHSKMDSLKKEIKIKAIKDAKDKADYLLNAIGEQTGKPLIVRENEIYPIRTLAAPLIKSSRSAANISYDATIEEESNEIQFQKIKLQTSIYVKFSIK
;
A
#
# COMPACT_ATOMS: atom_id res chain seq x y z
N MET A 1 32.83 -75.19 -34.49
CA MET A 1 31.51 -74.52 -34.58
C MET A 1 30.73 -74.47 -33.25
N ASN A 2 31.19 -75.12 -32.17
CA ASN A 2 30.46 -75.14 -30.89
C ASN A 2 30.92 -74.08 -29.87
N LEU A 3 32.17 -73.60 -29.91
CA LEU A 3 32.64 -72.54 -29.00
C LEU A 3 31.95 -71.18 -29.25
N PHE A 4 31.72 -70.82 -30.52
CA PHE A 4 31.06 -69.56 -30.88
C PHE A 4 29.59 -69.50 -30.45
N LYS A 5 28.90 -70.65 -30.44
CA LYS A 5 27.50 -70.77 -29.98
C LYS A 5 27.38 -70.61 -28.46
N HIS A 6 28.35 -71.12 -27.70
CA HIS A 6 28.36 -70.97 -26.23
C HIS A 6 28.69 -69.53 -25.81
N CYS A 7 29.57 -68.85 -26.57
CA CYS A 7 29.88 -67.44 -26.33
C CYS A 7 28.66 -66.53 -26.58
N LEU A 8 27.85 -66.82 -27.61
CA LEU A 8 26.64 -66.07 -27.92
C LEU A 8 25.53 -66.24 -26.86
N ILE A 9 25.39 -67.43 -26.28
CA ILE A 9 24.39 -67.72 -25.25
C ILE A 9 24.76 -67.03 -23.92
N ILE A 10 26.05 -66.98 -23.55
CA ILE A 10 26.50 -66.29 -22.34
C ILE A 10 26.35 -64.77 -22.49
N THR A 11 26.57 -64.22 -23.68
CA THR A 11 26.39 -62.78 -23.95
C THR A 11 24.91 -62.37 -23.94
N PHE A 12 23.99 -63.25 -24.33
CA PHE A 12 22.54 -62.99 -24.29
C PHE A 12 21.96 -63.08 -22.88
N LEU A 13 22.58 -63.84 -21.98
CA LEU A 13 22.15 -63.94 -20.57
C LEU A 13 22.58 -62.71 -19.75
N ALA A 14 23.63 -62.01 -20.14
CA ALA A 14 24.17 -60.86 -19.42
C ALA A 14 23.41 -59.53 -19.64
N THR A 15 22.50 -59.46 -20.62
CA THR A 15 21.75 -58.23 -20.95
C THR A 15 20.35 -58.14 -20.32
N THR A 16 19.93 -59.13 -19.53
CA THR A 16 18.57 -59.16 -18.95
C THR A 16 18.44 -58.53 -17.56
N PHE A 17 19.50 -57.90 -17.03
CA PHE A 17 19.51 -57.31 -15.68
C PHE A 17 19.22 -55.81 -15.60
N THR A 18 18.88 -55.11 -16.69
CA THR A 18 18.38 -53.73 -16.62
C THR A 18 16.85 -53.72 -16.52
N MET A 19 16.35 -54.34 -15.45
CA MET A 19 14.97 -54.15 -15.03
C MET A 19 14.86 -52.72 -14.49
N TYR A 20 14.40 -51.80 -15.34
CA TYR A 20 13.95 -50.48 -14.90
C TYR A 20 12.82 -50.71 -13.89
N GLY A 21 13.12 -50.55 -12.60
CA GLY A 21 12.08 -50.41 -11.60
C GLY A 21 11.22 -49.22 -12.00
N GLN A 22 9.98 -49.49 -12.41
CA GLN A 22 8.97 -48.43 -12.46
C GLN A 22 8.90 -47.89 -11.03
N THR A 23 9.32 -46.63 -10.85
CA THR A 23 9.01 -45.90 -9.64
C THR A 23 7.49 -45.81 -9.59
N TYR A 24 6.89 -46.76 -8.87
CA TYR A 24 5.52 -46.70 -8.44
C TYR A 24 5.46 -45.51 -7.48
N PHE A 25 5.27 -44.31 -8.01
CA PHE A 25 4.75 -43.22 -7.21
C PHE A 25 3.38 -43.71 -6.79
N PRO A 26 3.13 -44.06 -5.51
CA PRO A 26 1.75 -44.23 -5.10
C PRO A 26 1.10 -42.90 -5.45
N LYS A 27 0.09 -42.94 -6.33
CA LYS A 27 -0.85 -41.86 -6.49
C LYS A 27 -1.47 -41.75 -5.10
N SER A 28 -0.90 -40.93 -4.22
CA SER A 28 -1.52 -40.70 -2.92
C SER A 28 -2.90 -40.22 -3.29
N GLU A 29 -3.93 -40.94 -2.89
CA GLU A 29 -5.28 -40.43 -2.98
C GLU A 29 -5.25 -39.08 -2.26
N GLU A 30 -5.21 -38.00 -3.04
CA GLU A 30 -5.23 -36.66 -2.48
C GLU A 30 -6.56 -36.59 -1.74
N SER A 31 -6.50 -36.55 -0.41
CA SER A 31 -7.70 -36.50 0.42
C SER A 31 -8.60 -35.38 -0.12
N PRO A 32 -9.91 -35.61 -0.32
CA PRO A 32 -10.80 -34.64 -0.91
C PRO A 32 -10.65 -33.27 -0.24
N TYR A 33 -10.66 -32.21 -1.05
CA TYR A 33 -10.46 -30.85 -0.59
C TYR A 33 -11.30 -29.87 -1.39
N ILE A 34 -11.53 -28.70 -0.80
CA ILE A 34 -12.08 -27.52 -1.47
C ILE A 34 -11.09 -26.37 -1.38
N GLU A 35 -10.95 -25.64 -2.48
CA GLU A 35 -10.15 -24.42 -2.55
C GLU A 35 -11.10 -23.23 -2.68
N VAL A 36 -10.97 -22.28 -1.75
CA VAL A 36 -11.80 -21.08 -1.70
C VAL A 36 -10.91 -19.87 -1.49
N THR A 37 -11.32 -18.73 -2.03
CA THR A 37 -10.71 -17.43 -1.72
C THR A 37 -11.73 -16.59 -1.00
N GLY A 38 -11.40 -16.19 0.23
CA GLY A 38 -12.17 -15.23 0.99
C GLY A 38 -11.68 -13.81 0.73
N THR A 39 -12.59 -12.85 0.75
CA THR A 39 -12.29 -11.45 0.49
C THR A 39 -12.91 -10.56 1.55
N ALA A 40 -12.25 -9.44 1.86
CA ALA A 40 -12.85 -8.40 2.67
C ALA A 40 -12.39 -7.03 2.18
N GLU A 41 -13.32 -6.08 2.19
CA GLU A 41 -13.07 -4.67 1.90
C GLU A 41 -13.64 -3.79 3.01
N GLN A 42 -13.00 -2.64 3.22
CA GLN A 42 -13.47 -1.63 4.16
C GLN A 42 -12.94 -0.26 3.73
N GLU A 43 -13.79 0.76 3.83
CA GLU A 43 -13.38 2.15 3.65
C GLU A 43 -13.18 2.82 5.01
N VAL A 44 -12.12 3.61 5.15
CA VAL A 44 -11.84 4.38 6.37
C VAL A 44 -11.54 5.84 6.04
N ILE A 45 -12.11 6.75 6.81
CA ILE A 45 -11.82 8.19 6.70
C ILE A 45 -10.41 8.43 7.26
N PRO A 46 -9.49 9.08 6.53
CA PRO A 46 -8.16 9.36 7.05
C PRO A 46 -8.22 10.34 8.24
N ASP A 47 -7.40 10.08 9.25
CA ASP A 47 -7.19 10.97 10.42
C ASP A 47 -5.73 11.43 10.55
N GLU A 48 -4.89 11.09 9.56
CA GLU A 48 -3.51 11.53 9.44
C GLU A 48 -3.24 12.03 8.02
N ILE A 49 -3.02 13.32 7.86
CA ILE A 49 -2.64 13.95 6.59
C ILE A 49 -1.28 14.58 6.75
N TYR A 50 -0.38 14.25 5.83
CA TYR A 50 1.00 14.71 5.83
C TYR A 50 1.18 15.74 4.72
N ILE A 51 1.64 16.92 5.10
CA ILE A 51 1.94 18.03 4.20
C ILE A 51 3.46 18.15 4.13
N ALA A 52 4.03 17.97 2.95
CA ALA A 52 5.42 18.31 2.67
C ALA A 52 5.52 19.81 2.43
N ILE A 53 6.47 20.46 3.10
CA ILE A 53 6.69 21.91 3.05
C ILE A 53 8.20 22.14 2.84
N THR A 54 8.57 22.85 1.79
CA THR A 54 9.95 23.26 1.53
C THR A 54 10.09 24.76 1.74
N ILE A 55 10.98 25.15 2.65
CA ILE A 55 11.41 26.54 2.81
C ILE A 55 12.79 26.71 2.17
N LYS A 56 12.99 27.79 1.44
CA LYS A 56 14.25 28.09 0.75
C LYS A 56 14.66 29.53 0.95
N GLU A 57 15.96 29.78 0.96
CA GLU A 57 16.46 31.16 1.00
C GLU A 57 15.86 31.96 -0.16
N LYS A 58 15.33 33.14 0.14
CA LYS A 58 14.75 34.04 -0.85
C LYS A 58 15.17 35.48 -0.61
N TYR A 59 15.07 36.30 -1.64
CA TYR A 59 15.32 37.73 -1.55
C TYR A 59 14.02 38.48 -1.77
N ALA A 60 13.64 39.33 -0.82
CA ALA A 60 12.56 40.29 -0.97
C ALA A 60 13.16 41.69 -0.95
N ASN A 61 12.92 42.50 -1.99
CA ASN A 61 13.44 43.87 -2.08
C ASN A 61 14.97 43.99 -1.83
N ARG A 62 15.75 43.04 -2.36
CA ARG A 62 17.22 42.91 -2.18
C ARG A 62 17.67 42.56 -0.75
N VAL A 63 16.76 42.30 0.16
CA VAL A 63 17.04 41.79 1.51
C VAL A 63 16.94 40.27 1.49
N LYS A 64 17.97 39.59 1.99
CA LYS A 64 17.98 38.13 2.14
C LYS A 64 17.06 37.75 3.31
N ILE A 65 16.07 36.90 3.03
CA ILE A 65 15.26 36.23 4.04
C ILE A 65 15.91 34.88 4.31
N SER A 66 16.40 34.69 5.55
CA SER A 66 17.08 33.45 5.93
C SER A 66 16.12 32.30 6.13
N ILE A 67 16.66 31.09 6.22
CA ILE A 67 15.86 29.89 6.55
C ILE A 67 15.36 29.95 7.99
N GLU A 68 16.17 30.44 8.93
CA GLU A 68 15.83 30.53 10.36
C GLU A 68 14.65 31.48 10.59
N GLU A 69 14.62 32.61 9.88
CA GLU A 69 13.49 33.55 9.95
C GLU A 69 12.20 32.90 9.43
N GLN A 70 12.27 32.22 8.28
CA GLN A 70 11.13 31.50 7.70
C GLN A 70 10.66 30.36 8.60
N GLU A 71 11.60 29.62 9.21
CA GLU A 71 11.31 28.53 10.13
C GLU A 71 10.60 29.03 11.40
N SER A 72 11.03 30.18 11.95
CA SER A 72 10.35 30.80 13.11
C SER A 72 8.90 31.16 12.76
N LYS A 73 8.70 31.84 11.63
CA LYS A 73 7.36 32.22 11.14
C LYS A 73 6.47 31.02 10.85
N LEU A 74 7.02 29.96 10.27
CA LEU A 74 6.31 28.70 10.02
C LEU A 74 5.83 28.06 11.34
N LYS A 75 6.71 27.99 12.35
CA LYS A 75 6.37 27.45 13.68
C LYS A 75 5.31 28.28 14.38
N GLU A 76 5.35 29.60 14.25
CA GLU A 76 4.33 30.50 14.80
C GLU A 76 2.97 30.30 14.12
N ALA A 77 2.93 30.20 12.79
CA ALA A 77 1.71 29.92 12.04
C ALA A 77 1.10 28.54 12.38
N ILE A 78 1.94 27.51 12.54
CA ILE A 78 1.45 26.18 12.96
C ILE A 78 0.83 26.24 14.36
N LYS A 79 1.48 26.94 15.30
CA LYS A 79 0.95 27.14 16.65
C LYS A 79 -0.34 27.93 16.68
N SER A 80 -0.48 28.97 15.85
CA SER A 80 -1.69 29.80 15.82
C SER A 80 -2.92 29.01 15.33
N LEU A 81 -2.70 27.97 14.51
CA LEU A 81 -3.72 27.00 14.09
C LEU A 81 -4.03 25.93 15.16
N GLY A 82 -3.42 26.00 16.34
CA GLY A 82 -3.64 25.04 17.43
C GLY A 82 -2.96 23.68 17.20
N ILE A 83 -2.03 23.58 16.23
CA ILE A 83 -1.30 22.35 15.94
C ILE A 83 -0.06 22.26 16.84
N ASN A 84 0.14 21.12 17.50
CA ASN A 84 1.35 20.87 18.29
C ASN A 84 2.58 20.81 17.37
N LEU A 85 3.67 21.51 17.72
CA LEU A 85 4.92 21.49 16.96
C LEU A 85 5.57 20.10 16.87
N GLU A 86 5.24 19.16 17.76
CA GLU A 86 5.67 17.76 17.63
C GLU A 86 5.17 17.10 16.33
N ASN A 87 4.11 17.65 15.71
CA ASN A 87 3.62 17.21 14.41
C ASN A 87 4.40 17.81 13.23
N LEU A 88 5.31 18.76 13.46
CA LEU A 88 6.21 19.31 12.46
C LEU A 88 7.59 18.64 12.61
N SER A 89 7.91 17.74 11.70
CA SER A 89 9.21 17.06 11.64
C SER A 89 10.02 17.57 10.46
N LEU A 90 11.35 17.56 10.58
CA LEU A 90 12.21 17.68 9.41
C LEU A 90 11.95 16.44 8.53
N SER A 91 11.58 16.64 7.27
CA SER A 91 11.62 15.58 6.27
C SER A 91 13.09 15.23 6.13
N ASP A 92 13.48 14.03 6.54
CA ASP A 92 14.87 13.58 6.67
C ASP A 92 15.85 14.32 5.76
N ALA A 93 16.93 14.83 6.36
CA ALA A 93 18.09 15.33 5.65
C ALA A 93 18.56 14.24 4.68
N SER A 94 18.07 14.28 3.44
CA SER A 94 18.64 13.59 2.31
C SER A 94 20.04 14.16 2.16
N ALA A 95 21.00 13.47 2.78
CA ALA A 95 22.39 13.48 2.40
C ALA A 95 22.52 12.91 0.98
N ASP A 96 21.85 13.53 0.00
CA ASP A 96 22.35 13.51 -1.35
C ASP A 96 23.61 14.36 -1.30
N TYR A 97 24.70 13.66 -0.99
CA TYR A 97 26.06 14.09 -1.24
C TYR A 97 26.21 14.25 -2.76
N VAL A 98 25.54 15.24 -3.34
CA VAL A 98 25.94 15.80 -4.62
C VAL A 98 27.37 16.24 -4.36
N LYS A 99 28.33 15.57 -4.99
CA LYS A 99 29.72 16.04 -5.10
C LYS A 99 29.68 17.41 -5.78
N ILE A 100 29.38 18.45 -5.00
CA ILE A 100 29.56 19.84 -5.42
C ILE A 100 31.07 20.00 -5.42
N LYS A 101 31.63 20.03 -6.63
CA LYS A 101 33.02 20.40 -6.88
C LYS A 101 33.32 21.66 -6.06
N TRP A 102 34.40 21.60 -5.30
CA TRP A 102 34.84 22.56 -4.29
C TRP A 102 34.99 24.00 -4.79
N GLN A 103 33.89 24.70 -5.04
CA GLN A 103 33.87 26.15 -5.25
C GLN A 103 32.53 26.74 -4.82
N LYS A 104 32.22 26.66 -3.51
CA LYS A 104 31.60 27.72 -2.69
C LYS A 104 31.21 27.14 -1.33
N LYS A 105 31.53 27.90 -0.29
CA LYS A 105 31.37 27.56 1.12
C LYS A 105 29.99 28.00 1.63
N ASP A 106 28.94 27.82 0.82
CA ASP A 106 27.55 28.24 1.11
C ASP A 106 26.68 26.98 1.21
N VAL A 107 26.23 26.59 2.42
CA VAL A 107 25.03 27.08 3.13
C VAL A 107 23.79 26.34 2.61
N LEU A 108 23.09 25.62 3.50
CA LEU A 108 21.81 24.97 3.19
C LEU A 108 20.90 26.00 2.50
N THR A 109 20.54 25.75 1.24
CA THR A 109 19.68 26.66 0.45
C THR A 109 18.19 26.39 0.66
N SER A 110 17.85 25.23 1.22
CA SER A 110 16.50 24.83 1.58
C SER A 110 16.45 23.92 2.81
N LYS A 111 15.27 23.80 3.41
CA LYS A 111 14.90 22.78 4.41
C LYS A 111 13.52 22.24 4.08
N ASP A 112 13.41 20.92 4.19
CA ASP A 112 12.16 20.20 3.95
C ASP A 112 11.55 19.76 5.27
N TYR A 113 10.25 20.01 5.42
CA TYR A 113 9.46 19.66 6.58
C TYR A 113 8.29 18.77 6.19
N THR A 114 7.87 17.94 7.13
CA THR A 114 6.62 17.20 7.07
C THR A 114 5.76 17.67 8.24
N LEU A 115 4.57 18.17 7.94
CA LEU A 115 3.56 18.54 8.93
C LEU A 115 2.44 17.51 8.93
N LYS A 116 2.15 16.90 10.07
CA LYS A 116 1.00 16.01 10.29
C LYS A 116 -0.21 16.80 10.80
N VAL A 117 -1.35 16.66 10.13
CA VAL A 117 -2.64 17.26 10.53
C VAL A 117 -3.76 16.22 10.49
N SER A 118 -4.90 16.51 11.13
CA SER A 118 -5.93 15.49 11.41
C SER A 118 -7.08 15.42 10.41
N HIS A 119 -7.39 16.48 9.64
CA HIS A 119 -8.50 16.47 8.68
C HIS A 119 -8.41 17.62 7.65
N ALA A 120 -9.27 17.57 6.63
CA ALA A 120 -9.25 18.45 5.46
C ALA A 120 -9.42 19.95 5.77
N SER A 121 -10.24 20.32 6.76
CA SER A 121 -10.44 21.73 7.11
C SER A 121 -9.15 22.38 7.64
N ILE A 122 -8.37 21.66 8.45
CA ILE A 122 -7.06 22.11 8.95
C ILE A 122 -6.05 22.21 7.81
N VAL A 123 -6.09 21.29 6.84
CA VAL A 123 -5.23 21.38 5.64
C VAL A 123 -5.47 22.70 4.92
N GLY A 124 -6.72 23.07 4.65
CA GLY A 124 -7.06 24.35 4.02
C GLY A 124 -6.49 25.55 4.78
N GLN A 125 -6.64 25.56 6.11
CA GLN A 125 -6.10 26.62 6.97
C GLN A 125 -4.57 26.68 6.92
N VAL A 126 -3.88 25.53 6.92
CA VAL A 126 -2.42 25.47 6.78
C VAL A 126 -2.00 26.09 5.45
N PHE A 127 -2.62 25.72 4.33
CA PHE A 127 -2.27 26.28 3.02
C PHE A 127 -2.50 27.80 2.95
N MET A 128 -3.54 28.32 3.60
CA MET A 128 -3.76 29.77 3.71
C MET A 128 -2.64 30.47 4.50
N GLU A 129 -2.17 29.89 5.60
CA GLU A 129 -1.04 30.45 6.35
C GLU A 129 0.28 30.35 5.56
N LEU A 130 0.52 29.26 4.85
CA LEU A 130 1.69 29.12 3.98
C LEU A 130 1.69 30.16 2.85
N GLU A 131 0.52 30.46 2.27
CA GLU A 131 0.37 31.52 1.27
C GLU A 131 0.72 32.90 1.84
N LYS A 132 0.26 33.24 3.06
CA LYS A 132 0.62 34.50 3.75
C LYS A 132 2.12 34.62 4.03
N LEU A 133 2.79 33.48 4.28
CA LEU A 133 4.23 33.40 4.46
C LEU A 133 5.01 33.36 3.13
N GLU A 134 4.29 33.35 2.00
CA GLU A 134 4.80 33.18 0.65
C GLU A 134 5.68 31.90 0.53
N ILE A 135 5.26 30.83 1.20
CA ILE A 135 5.81 29.48 1.06
C ILE A 135 4.99 28.76 0.00
N THR A 136 5.57 28.60 -1.18
CA THR A 136 4.87 28.08 -2.38
C THR A 136 5.12 26.60 -2.64
N GLU A 137 6.20 26.05 -2.08
CA GLU A 137 6.56 24.64 -2.21
C GLU A 137 5.92 23.84 -1.08
N ALA A 138 4.61 23.61 -1.17
CA ALA A 138 3.88 22.78 -0.24
C ALA A 138 2.89 21.86 -0.96
N SER A 139 2.77 20.62 -0.51
CA SER A 139 1.87 19.63 -1.10
C SER A 139 1.46 18.56 -0.10
N ILE A 140 0.31 17.93 -0.32
CA ILE A 140 -0.09 16.76 0.46
C ILE A 140 0.76 15.58 -0.02
N SER A 141 1.61 15.05 0.86
CA SER A 141 2.53 13.96 0.54
C SER A 141 1.94 12.57 0.82
N LYS A 142 1.08 12.45 1.83
CA LYS A 142 0.45 11.18 2.23
C LYS A 142 -0.83 11.42 3.02
N VAL A 143 -1.80 10.53 2.84
CA VAL A 143 -2.95 10.35 3.74
C VAL A 143 -2.88 8.97 4.37
N ASN A 144 -3.26 8.86 5.64
CA ASN A 144 -3.18 7.62 6.42
C ASN A 144 -4.25 7.61 7.52
N HIS A 145 -4.28 6.49 8.26
CA HIS A 145 -5.08 6.35 9.46
C HIS A 145 -4.23 5.92 10.66
N SER A 146 -4.45 6.51 11.83
CA SER A 146 -3.73 6.24 13.08
C SER A 146 -3.83 4.78 13.51
N LYS A 147 -4.95 4.13 13.17
CA LYS A 147 -5.21 2.70 13.45
C LYS A 147 -5.00 1.77 12.26
N MET A 148 -4.24 2.20 11.24
CA MET A 148 -4.06 1.44 9.99
C MET A 148 -3.67 -0.02 10.22
N ASP A 149 -2.76 -0.30 11.15
CA ASP A 149 -2.32 -1.67 11.45
C ASP A 149 -3.40 -2.52 12.11
N SER A 150 -4.25 -1.94 12.96
CA SER A 150 -5.42 -2.65 13.53
C SER A 150 -6.43 -2.97 12.44
N LEU A 151 -6.75 -1.98 11.61
CA LEU A 151 -7.70 -2.12 10.51
C LEU A 151 -7.24 -3.20 9.51
N LYS A 152 -5.95 -3.25 9.20
CA LYS A 152 -5.34 -4.32 8.38
C LYS A 152 -5.47 -5.70 9.02
N LYS A 153 -5.34 -5.82 10.35
CA LYS A 153 -5.55 -7.11 11.04
C LYS A 153 -7.02 -7.52 10.99
N GLU A 154 -7.92 -6.58 11.27
CA GLU A 154 -9.36 -6.81 11.28
C GLU A 154 -9.87 -7.27 9.91
N ILE A 155 -9.42 -6.63 8.82
CA ILE A 155 -9.84 -6.99 7.47
C ILE A 155 -9.31 -8.37 7.04
N LYS A 156 -8.08 -8.74 7.45
CA LYS A 156 -7.53 -10.10 7.25
C LYS A 156 -8.37 -11.14 7.99
N ILE A 157 -8.78 -10.86 9.23
CA ILE A 157 -9.68 -11.75 10.00
C ILE A 157 -11.03 -11.88 9.30
N LYS A 158 -11.59 -10.80 8.75
CA LYS A 158 -12.84 -10.86 7.96
C LYS A 158 -12.67 -11.73 6.71
N ALA A 159 -11.57 -11.60 5.98
CA ALA A 159 -11.34 -12.37 4.76
C ALA A 159 -11.18 -13.87 5.01
N ILE A 160 -10.48 -14.29 6.07
CA ILE A 160 -10.37 -15.73 6.38
C ILE A 160 -11.70 -16.32 6.89
N LYS A 161 -12.52 -15.51 7.57
CA LYS A 161 -13.89 -15.90 7.94
C LYS A 161 -14.77 -16.06 6.70
N ASP A 162 -14.72 -15.12 5.76
CA ASP A 162 -15.40 -15.22 4.46
C ASP A 162 -14.99 -16.49 3.71
N ALA A 163 -13.69 -16.83 3.70
CA ALA A 163 -13.21 -18.07 3.10
C ALA A 163 -13.83 -19.31 3.76
N LYS A 164 -13.89 -19.33 5.09
CA LYS A 164 -14.49 -20.45 5.84
C LYS A 164 -15.98 -20.57 5.58
N ASP A 165 -16.71 -19.47 5.68
CA ASP A 165 -18.16 -19.44 5.45
C ASP A 165 -18.49 -19.91 4.02
N LYS A 166 -17.65 -19.52 3.06
CA LYS A 166 -17.71 -19.98 1.66
C LYS A 166 -17.54 -21.49 1.50
N ALA A 167 -16.54 -22.07 2.15
CA ALA A 167 -16.38 -23.52 2.13
C ALA A 167 -17.58 -24.22 2.78
N ASP A 168 -18.07 -23.70 3.91
CA ASP A 168 -19.19 -24.28 4.65
C ASP A 168 -20.47 -24.32 3.81
N TYR A 169 -20.90 -23.20 3.21
CA TYR A 169 -22.16 -23.21 2.45
C TYR A 169 -22.05 -24.00 1.14
N LEU A 170 -20.88 -24.04 0.49
CA LEU A 170 -20.68 -24.80 -0.75
C LEU A 170 -20.72 -26.31 -0.50
N LEU A 171 -20.06 -26.78 0.55
CA LEU A 171 -20.03 -28.20 0.89
C LEU A 171 -21.37 -28.67 1.46
N ASN A 172 -21.99 -27.89 2.34
CA ASN A 172 -23.30 -28.23 2.90
C ASN A 172 -24.37 -28.40 1.80
N ALA A 173 -24.28 -27.63 0.71
CA ALA A 173 -25.23 -27.71 -0.41
C ALA A 173 -25.20 -29.06 -1.16
N ILE A 174 -24.11 -29.83 -1.03
CA ILE A 174 -23.94 -31.15 -1.65
C ILE A 174 -23.88 -32.29 -0.63
N GLY A 175 -24.24 -32.02 0.63
CA GLY A 175 -24.25 -33.03 1.70
C GLY A 175 -22.88 -33.31 2.32
N GLU A 176 -21.88 -32.47 2.06
CA GLU A 176 -20.51 -32.59 2.55
C GLU A 176 -20.24 -31.60 3.68
N GLN A 177 -19.12 -31.76 4.41
CA GLN A 177 -18.73 -30.82 5.48
C GLN A 177 -17.29 -30.32 5.35
N THR A 178 -17.07 -29.05 5.67
CA THR A 178 -15.72 -28.46 5.75
C THR A 178 -14.88 -29.13 6.85
N GLY A 179 -13.69 -29.57 6.46
CA GLY A 179 -12.67 -30.14 7.34
C GLY A 179 -11.63 -29.12 7.80
N LYS A 180 -10.42 -29.60 8.09
CA LYS A 180 -9.33 -28.75 8.62
C LYS A 180 -8.69 -27.95 7.47
N PRO A 181 -8.20 -26.73 7.73
CA PRO A 181 -7.38 -26.02 6.74
C PRO A 181 -6.08 -26.79 6.50
N LEU A 182 -5.78 -27.06 5.23
CA LEU A 182 -4.56 -27.70 4.75
C LEU A 182 -3.54 -26.66 4.31
N ILE A 183 -3.99 -25.58 3.66
CA ILE A 183 -3.16 -24.47 3.19
C ILE A 183 -3.89 -23.17 3.47
N VAL A 184 -3.18 -22.18 4.00
CA VAL A 184 -3.63 -20.78 4.09
C VAL A 184 -2.58 -19.92 3.39
N ARG A 185 -2.98 -19.14 2.39
CA ARG A 185 -2.12 -18.17 1.71
C ARG A 185 -2.77 -16.81 1.75
N GLU A 186 -2.02 -15.87 2.28
CA GLU A 186 -2.38 -14.47 2.24
C GLU A 186 -1.93 -13.86 0.92
N ASN A 187 -2.86 -13.25 0.19
CA ASN A 187 -2.54 -12.42 -0.96
C ASN A 187 -2.74 -10.96 -0.54
N GLU A 188 -1.66 -10.27 -0.22
CA GLU A 188 -1.72 -8.83 0.05
C GLU A 188 -1.97 -8.09 -1.26
N ILE A 189 -3.23 -7.74 -1.51
CA ILE A 189 -3.59 -6.74 -2.51
C ILE A 189 -3.27 -5.39 -1.89
N TYR A 190 -2.03 -4.92 -2.03
CA TYR A 190 -1.69 -3.55 -1.67
C TYR A 190 -2.52 -2.62 -2.58
N PRO A 191 -3.36 -1.72 -2.03
CA PRO A 191 -3.93 -0.68 -2.85
C PRO A 191 -2.76 0.10 -3.45
N ILE A 192 -2.72 0.17 -4.79
CA ILE A 192 -1.88 1.11 -5.51
C ILE A 192 -2.10 2.44 -4.80
N ARG A 193 -1.01 3.02 -4.27
CA ARG A 193 -1.02 4.33 -3.62
C ARG A 193 -1.79 5.25 -4.55
N THR A 194 -3.05 5.54 -4.24
CA THR A 194 -3.73 6.69 -4.79
C THR A 194 -2.98 7.84 -4.15
N LEU A 195 -1.96 8.32 -4.88
CA LEU A 195 -1.53 9.69 -4.75
C LEU A 195 -2.83 10.46 -4.87
N ALA A 196 -3.35 10.93 -3.74
CA ALA A 196 -4.42 11.89 -3.71
C ALA A 196 -3.84 13.17 -4.30
N ALA A 197 -3.66 13.18 -5.62
CA ALA A 197 -3.52 14.40 -6.37
C ALA A 197 -4.81 15.15 -6.06
N PRO A 198 -4.72 16.33 -5.41
CA PRO A 198 -5.92 17.08 -5.15
C PRO A 198 -6.51 17.38 -6.53
N LEU A 199 -7.73 16.91 -6.77
CA LEU A 199 -8.58 17.41 -7.84
C LEU A 199 -8.93 18.86 -7.51
N ILE A 200 -7.92 19.74 -7.59
CA ILE A 200 -8.13 21.15 -7.82
C ILE A 200 -8.63 21.19 -9.26
N LYS A 201 -9.95 21.12 -9.43
CA LYS A 201 -10.63 21.58 -10.62
C LYS A 201 -10.32 23.08 -10.76
N SER A 202 -9.12 23.39 -11.26
CA SER A 202 -8.84 24.70 -11.82
C SER A 202 -9.76 24.81 -13.03
N SER A 203 -10.81 25.60 -12.84
CA SER A 203 -11.75 25.95 -13.88
C SER A 203 -10.98 26.53 -15.07
N ARG A 204 -10.77 25.71 -16.10
CA ARG A 204 -10.61 26.15 -17.50
C ARG A 204 -10.55 24.95 -18.45
N SER A 205 -11.66 24.80 -19.18
CA SER A 205 -11.79 24.19 -20.51
C SER A 205 -12.13 22.69 -20.60
N ALA A 206 -13.42 22.48 -20.91
CA ALA A 206 -13.97 21.60 -21.94
C ALA A 206 -13.69 20.09 -21.90
N ALA A 207 -14.72 19.30 -21.57
CA ALA A 207 -15.58 18.64 -22.57
C ALA A 207 -16.40 17.51 -21.93
N ASN A 208 -17.73 17.61 -22.07
CA ASN A 208 -18.72 16.53 -22.11
C ASN A 208 -18.49 15.31 -21.20
N ILE A 209 -19.00 15.39 -19.96
CA ILE A 209 -19.47 14.21 -19.24
C ILE A 209 -20.87 14.55 -18.74
N SER A 210 -21.87 14.01 -19.44
CA SER A 210 -23.28 14.03 -19.04
C SER A 210 -23.43 13.25 -17.73
N TYR A 211 -23.81 13.95 -16.66
CA TYR A 211 -24.20 13.34 -15.38
C TYR A 211 -25.72 13.42 -15.28
N ASP A 212 -26.35 12.26 -15.45
CA ASP A 212 -27.74 12.01 -15.03
C ASP A 212 -27.73 11.49 -13.59
N ALA A 213 -28.83 11.74 -12.89
CA ALA A 213 -29.24 11.28 -11.56
C ALA A 213 -28.60 11.95 -10.32
N THR A 214 -29.37 12.91 -9.79
CA THR A 214 -29.73 13.10 -8.37
C THR A 214 -28.61 13.01 -7.32
N ILE A 215 -28.06 14.17 -6.96
CA ILE A 215 -27.28 14.36 -5.74
C ILE A 215 -28.23 14.89 -4.67
N GLU A 216 -28.58 14.03 -3.71
CA GLU A 216 -29.12 14.48 -2.42
C GLU A 216 -28.04 15.31 -1.71
N GLU A 217 -28.43 16.46 -1.19
CA GLU A 217 -27.56 17.42 -0.49
C GLU A 217 -27.07 16.85 0.85
N GLU A 218 -26.03 16.02 0.82
CA GLU A 218 -25.27 15.65 2.02
C GLU A 218 -24.11 16.64 2.22
N SER A 219 -24.25 17.49 3.25
CA SER A 219 -23.21 18.32 3.91
C SER A 219 -22.03 18.80 3.05
N ASN A 220 -21.98 20.11 2.76
CA ASN A 220 -20.92 20.85 2.04
C ASN A 220 -19.53 20.87 2.72
N GLU A 221 -19.17 19.89 3.55
CA GLU A 221 -17.84 19.80 4.15
C GLU A 221 -16.89 19.04 3.22
N ILE A 222 -15.87 19.73 2.69
CA ILE A 222 -14.85 19.11 1.84
C ILE A 222 -14.11 18.06 2.67
N GLN A 223 -14.27 16.77 2.34
CA GLN A 223 -13.59 15.66 3.00
C GLN A 223 -12.59 14.99 2.04
N PHE A 224 -11.54 14.38 2.59
CA PHE A 224 -10.64 13.54 1.81
C PHE A 224 -11.34 12.26 1.35
N GLN A 225 -10.90 11.73 0.20
CA GLN A 225 -11.30 10.39 -0.22
C GLN A 225 -10.94 9.38 0.87
N LYS A 226 -11.89 8.47 1.14
CA LYS A 226 -11.68 7.38 2.09
C LYS A 226 -10.56 6.48 1.60
N ILE A 227 -9.76 5.96 2.53
CA ILE A 227 -8.76 4.94 2.25
C ILE A 227 -9.50 3.61 2.06
N LYS A 228 -9.39 3.03 0.88
CA LYS A 228 -9.90 1.69 0.60
C LYS A 228 -8.90 0.64 1.07
N LEU A 229 -9.31 -0.20 2.00
CA LEU A 229 -8.61 -1.40 2.43
C LEU A 229 -9.25 -2.61 1.77
N GLN A 230 -8.43 -3.48 1.20
CA GLN A 230 -8.87 -4.73 0.60
C GLN A 230 -7.84 -5.82 0.86
N THR A 231 -8.30 -7.04 1.06
CA THR A 231 -7.43 -8.22 1.18
C THR A 231 -8.13 -9.45 0.64
N SER A 232 -7.35 -10.45 0.23
CA SER A 232 -7.85 -11.77 -0.12
C SER A 232 -7.00 -12.86 0.52
N ILE A 233 -7.67 -13.91 1.00
CA ILE A 233 -7.01 -15.06 1.64
C ILE A 233 -7.50 -16.31 0.93
N TYR A 234 -6.57 -17.00 0.30
CA TYR A 234 -6.80 -18.32 -0.25
C TYR A 234 -6.69 -19.36 0.85
N VAL A 235 -7.65 -20.29 0.91
CA VAL A 235 -7.65 -21.40 1.84
C VAL A 235 -8.02 -22.69 1.12
N LYS A 236 -7.22 -23.73 1.35
CA LYS A 236 -7.52 -25.11 0.98
C LYS A 236 -8.01 -25.84 2.23
N PHE A 237 -9.26 -26.28 2.26
CA PHE A 237 -9.82 -27.10 3.35
C PHE A 237 -9.91 -28.55 2.92
N SER A 238 -9.67 -29.50 3.83
CA SER A 238 -10.08 -30.88 3.59
C SER A 238 -11.61 -30.97 3.58
N ILE A 239 -12.17 -31.97 2.93
CA ILE A 239 -13.60 -32.34 3.05
C ILE A 239 -13.68 -33.53 4.02
N LYS A 240 -14.74 -33.58 4.83
CA LYS A 240 -14.99 -34.66 5.80
C LYS A 240 -15.86 -35.75 5.22
#